data_AF-A0A1B7TCT0-F1
#
_entry.id   AF-A0A1B7TCT0-F1
#
_cell.length_a   1.000
_cell.length_b   1.000
_cell.length_c   1.000
_cell.angle_alpha   90.00
_cell.angle_beta   90.00
_cell.angle_gamma   90.00
#
_symmetry.space_group_name_H-M   'P 1'
#
loop_
_entity.id
_entity.type
_entity.pdbx_description
1 polymer ?
#
loop_
_entity_poly.entity_id
_entity_poly.type
_entity_poly.pdbx_seq_one_letter_code
_entity_poly.pdbx_strand_id
1 'polypeptide(L)'
;MSDLRPSPYDREEIAFRENDTENYTGLMNSFLDLEDDHEFVSKLKSYQQKEWLRGPDDIFVWIPVLFRLNGLFKNIAEKHHLNVKIPTLKGNINNKPNSTGFIEDIIVEDDMETSYDAFLTQLPKDTETFILEMINFILFLLENTFGGSVDSSVDGILGFVNIPNMEIKLGCMKVLSILSLRSFQTYSYNKLLQNDIMKKSFIIASSLLCYTPSNTEETKSFDLVEFLTKISLEPFDLSEDNALIIPENSFLPFSFEYYSEENNCTEIFKLDKETIMNTSYDDLLSLVKQQNLIPEHYWFKISIELYLVKTFATTKNKLNLKNDAAEIKTLFNLLNPFVQLKLYSFSLLNCSLEDNNTSHQVSELDRKIFNSLGKLILSAYSLEKQREDLSLKEIMHSALFAMKCLSETPIFFDNINKQLFGEDSYVHFVNLLERMKIALSTDKNIDTKYNVQFFFLLENLSSTF
;
A
#
# COMPACT_ATOMS: atom_id res chain seq x y z
N MET A 1 -16.01 3.88 -54.63
CA MET A 1 -14.88 2.93 -54.57
C MET A 1 -13.61 3.75 -54.63
N SER A 2 -13.03 4.00 -53.47
CA SER A 2 -11.77 4.72 -53.31
C SER A 2 -10.84 3.77 -52.57
N ASP A 3 -9.73 3.47 -53.24
CA ASP A 3 -8.69 2.53 -52.81
C ASP A 3 -8.09 2.96 -51.46
N LEU A 4 -8.34 2.15 -50.43
CA LEU A 4 -7.54 2.13 -49.21
C LEU A 4 -6.26 1.35 -49.53
N ARG A 5 -5.21 2.05 -49.96
CA ARG A 5 -3.86 1.46 -49.91
C ARG A 5 -3.39 1.52 -48.45
N PRO A 6 -2.88 0.40 -47.89
CA PRO A 6 -2.28 0.40 -46.56
C PRO A 6 -1.11 1.36 -46.51
N SER A 7 -0.97 2.04 -45.38
CA SER A 7 0.15 2.92 -45.07
C SER A 7 1.45 2.11 -45.10
N PRO A 8 2.60 2.70 -45.51
CA PRO A 8 3.90 2.04 -45.39
C PRO A 8 4.24 1.63 -43.94
N TYR A 9 3.64 2.29 -42.94
CA TYR A 9 3.77 1.95 -41.52
C TYR A 9 3.07 0.64 -41.13
N ASP A 10 2.01 0.23 -41.85
CA ASP A 10 1.28 -1.01 -41.53
C ASP A 10 2.10 -2.27 -41.85
N ARG A 11 3.10 -2.17 -42.74
CA ARG A 11 3.89 -3.34 -43.17
C ARG A 11 5.09 -3.65 -42.28
N GLU A 12 5.67 -2.66 -41.61
CA GLU A 12 6.75 -2.88 -40.64
C GLU A 12 6.20 -3.37 -39.29
N GLU A 13 5.00 -2.92 -38.89
CA GLU A 13 4.32 -3.38 -37.67
C GLU A 13 3.87 -4.85 -37.76
N ILE A 14 3.48 -5.32 -38.96
CA ILE A 14 3.07 -6.72 -39.18
C ILE A 14 4.29 -7.65 -39.22
N ALA A 15 5.41 -7.23 -39.82
CA ALA A 15 6.63 -8.02 -39.87
C ALA A 15 7.37 -8.12 -38.51
N PHE A 16 7.23 -7.11 -37.64
CA PHE A 16 7.76 -7.15 -36.27
C PHE A 16 6.97 -8.12 -35.38
N ARG A 17 5.65 -8.24 -35.57
CA ARG A 17 4.77 -9.13 -34.79
C ARG A 17 4.94 -10.63 -35.09
N GLU A 18 5.39 -11.01 -36.30
CA GLU A 18 5.51 -12.41 -36.71
C GLU A 18 6.77 -13.13 -36.18
N ASN A 19 7.88 -12.43 -35.93
CA ASN A 19 9.10 -13.03 -35.33
C ASN A 19 9.09 -13.05 -33.80
N ASP A 20 8.36 -12.12 -33.15
CA ASP A 20 8.25 -12.07 -31.68
C ASP A 20 7.22 -13.06 -31.13
N THR A 21 6.20 -13.42 -31.92
CA THR A 21 5.14 -14.36 -31.49
C THR A 21 5.67 -15.77 -31.22
N GLU A 22 6.65 -16.28 -31.98
CA GLU A 22 7.30 -17.57 -31.69
C GLU A 22 8.12 -17.53 -30.40
N ASN A 23 8.84 -16.43 -30.15
CA ASN A 23 9.64 -16.22 -28.94
C ASN A 23 8.79 -16.16 -27.66
N TYR A 24 7.61 -15.53 -27.74
CA TYR A 24 6.67 -15.53 -26.62
C TYR A 24 5.93 -16.85 -26.48
N THR A 25 5.59 -17.53 -27.58
CA THR A 25 4.94 -18.85 -27.52
C THR A 25 5.79 -19.86 -26.77
N GLY A 26 7.09 -19.95 -27.10
CA GLY A 26 8.02 -20.84 -26.39
C GLY A 26 8.17 -20.48 -24.91
N LEU A 27 8.25 -19.18 -24.58
CA LEU A 27 8.31 -18.71 -23.19
C LEU A 27 7.03 -19.03 -22.42
N MET A 28 5.87 -18.70 -22.97
CA MET A 28 4.56 -18.93 -22.34
C MET A 28 4.31 -20.42 -22.15
N ASN A 29 4.53 -21.25 -23.16
CA ASN A 29 4.41 -22.72 -23.03
C ASN A 29 5.31 -23.24 -21.91
N SER A 30 6.53 -22.71 -21.78
CA SER A 30 7.41 -23.11 -20.70
C SER A 30 6.82 -22.87 -19.30
N PHE A 31 5.92 -21.90 -19.12
CA PHE A 31 5.21 -21.67 -17.86
C PHE A 31 3.89 -22.44 -17.78
N LEU A 32 3.15 -22.52 -18.88
CA LEU A 32 1.80 -23.07 -18.92
C LEU A 32 1.79 -24.61 -18.97
N ASP A 33 2.84 -25.24 -19.49
CA ASP A 33 2.97 -26.70 -19.59
C ASP A 33 3.32 -27.38 -18.26
N LEU A 34 3.64 -26.59 -17.21
CA LEU A 34 3.93 -27.13 -15.88
C LEU A 34 2.64 -27.58 -15.20
N GLU A 35 2.50 -28.87 -14.89
CA GLU A 35 1.30 -29.38 -14.21
C GLU A 35 1.27 -29.04 -12.72
N ASP A 36 2.44 -29.00 -12.07
CA ASP A 36 2.55 -28.71 -10.63
C ASP A 36 2.59 -27.20 -10.36
N ASP A 37 1.75 -26.75 -9.43
CA ASP A 37 1.63 -25.32 -9.10
C ASP A 37 2.84 -24.81 -8.30
N HIS A 38 3.49 -25.66 -7.52
CA HIS A 38 4.73 -25.28 -6.83
C HIS A 38 5.89 -25.14 -7.80
N GLU A 39 6.03 -26.05 -8.76
CA GLU A 39 7.00 -25.94 -9.85
C GLU A 39 6.75 -24.67 -10.69
N PHE A 40 5.48 -24.40 -11.02
CA PHE A 40 5.08 -23.18 -11.72
C PHE A 40 5.52 -21.91 -10.97
N VAL A 41 5.14 -21.74 -9.72
CA VAL A 41 5.49 -20.55 -8.93
C VAL A 41 7.01 -20.46 -8.67
N SER A 42 7.68 -21.58 -8.43
CA SER A 42 9.15 -21.62 -8.29
C SER A 42 9.86 -21.14 -9.56
N LYS A 43 9.34 -21.52 -10.73
CA LYS A 43 9.85 -21.05 -12.01
C LYS A 43 9.61 -19.55 -12.21
N LEU A 44 8.46 -19.01 -11.81
CA LEU A 44 8.19 -17.57 -11.83
C LEU A 44 9.19 -16.81 -10.95
N LYS A 45 9.44 -17.28 -9.73
CA LYS A 45 10.42 -16.71 -8.81
C LYS A 45 11.84 -16.71 -9.41
N SER A 46 12.23 -17.83 -10.02
CA SER A 46 13.52 -17.96 -10.71
C SER A 46 13.62 -17.04 -11.94
N TYR A 47 12.50 -16.76 -12.60
CA TYR A 47 12.45 -15.83 -13.73
C TYR A 47 12.66 -14.37 -13.29
N GLN A 48 12.08 -13.95 -12.15
CA GLN A 48 12.27 -12.60 -11.58
C GLN A 48 13.73 -12.25 -11.29
N GLN A 49 14.57 -13.26 -10.99
CA GLN A 49 15.98 -13.07 -10.65
C GLN A 49 16.87 -12.82 -11.88
N LYS A 50 16.34 -13.04 -13.08
CA LYS A 50 17.07 -12.79 -14.32
C LYS A 50 16.95 -11.32 -14.69
N GLU A 51 18.02 -10.76 -15.22
CA GLU A 51 18.00 -9.40 -15.77
C GLU A 51 16.93 -9.33 -16.87
N TRP A 52 16.07 -8.32 -16.79
CA TRP A 52 15.07 -8.06 -17.83
C TRP A 52 15.77 -7.45 -19.05
N LEU A 53 16.39 -8.33 -19.85
CA LEU A 53 17.18 -7.97 -21.03
C LEU A 53 16.35 -7.66 -22.27
N ARG A 54 15.01 -7.68 -22.15
CA ARG A 54 14.08 -7.39 -23.23
C ARG A 54 13.59 -5.96 -23.10
N GLY A 55 13.11 -5.39 -24.21
CA GLY A 55 12.33 -4.16 -24.12
C GLY A 55 11.12 -4.36 -23.19
N PRO A 56 10.50 -3.28 -22.72
CA PRO A 56 9.26 -3.39 -21.97
C PRO A 56 8.19 -4.01 -22.87
N ASP A 57 7.81 -5.25 -22.54
CA ASP A 57 6.80 -6.02 -23.27
C ASP A 57 5.40 -5.45 -23.01
N ASP A 58 4.48 -5.72 -23.92
CA ASP A 58 3.06 -5.50 -23.64
C ASP A 58 2.57 -6.53 -22.60
N ILE A 59 1.95 -6.05 -21.52
CA ILE A 59 1.37 -6.89 -20.48
C ILE A 59 0.35 -7.90 -21.02
N PHE A 60 -0.28 -7.63 -22.17
CA PHE A 60 -1.20 -8.55 -22.85
C PHE A 60 -0.57 -9.92 -23.16
N VAL A 61 0.74 -9.96 -23.42
CA VAL A 61 1.46 -11.22 -23.66
C VAL A 61 1.44 -12.15 -22.44
N TRP A 62 1.40 -11.57 -21.24
CA TRP A 62 1.44 -12.29 -19.98
C TRP A 62 0.06 -12.71 -19.45
N ILE A 63 -1.02 -12.33 -20.14
CA ILE A 63 -2.40 -12.69 -19.76
C ILE A 63 -2.57 -14.18 -19.42
N PRO A 64 -2.08 -15.14 -20.21
CA PRO A 64 -2.27 -16.56 -19.90
C PRO A 64 -1.66 -16.96 -18.54
N VAL A 65 -0.47 -16.44 -18.23
CA VAL A 65 0.22 -16.67 -16.94
C VAL A 65 -0.56 -15.99 -15.81
N LEU A 66 -1.03 -14.76 -16.03
CA LEU A 66 -1.85 -14.03 -15.06
C LEU A 66 -3.18 -14.73 -14.79
N PHE A 67 -3.84 -15.31 -15.81
CA PHE A 67 -5.05 -16.12 -15.60
C PHE A 67 -4.80 -17.37 -14.76
N ARG A 68 -3.68 -18.05 -14.95
CA ARG A 68 -3.31 -19.19 -14.09
C ARG A 68 -3.12 -18.73 -12.65
N LEU A 69 -2.36 -17.65 -12.44
CA LEU A 69 -2.17 -17.07 -11.11
C LEU A 69 -3.50 -16.66 -10.46
N ASN A 70 -4.41 -16.06 -11.23
CA ASN A 70 -5.75 -15.72 -10.78
C ASN A 70 -6.52 -16.95 -10.27
N GLY A 71 -6.42 -18.07 -11.00
CA GLY A 71 -7.01 -19.34 -10.59
C GLY A 71 -6.45 -19.83 -9.26
N LEU A 72 -5.12 -19.76 -9.07
CA LEU A 72 -4.48 -20.12 -7.80
C LEU A 72 -4.91 -19.23 -6.64
N PHE A 73 -4.96 -17.91 -6.86
CA PHE A 73 -5.46 -16.96 -5.86
C PHE A 73 -6.92 -17.27 -5.48
N LYS A 74 -7.79 -17.51 -6.45
CA LYS A 74 -9.20 -17.86 -6.21
C LYS A 74 -9.32 -19.16 -5.42
N ASN A 75 -8.59 -20.19 -5.79
CA ASN A 75 -8.60 -21.48 -5.08
C ASN A 75 -8.17 -21.33 -3.61
N ILE A 76 -7.11 -20.54 -3.35
CA ILE A 76 -6.65 -20.27 -1.98
C ILE A 76 -7.68 -19.42 -1.22
N ALA A 77 -8.21 -18.38 -1.84
CA ALA A 77 -9.21 -17.51 -1.23
C ALA A 77 -10.49 -18.26 -0.86
N GLU A 78 -10.96 -19.17 -1.72
CA GLU A 78 -12.10 -20.04 -1.45
C GLU A 78 -11.81 -21.02 -0.31
N LYS A 79 -10.66 -21.71 -0.35
CA LYS A 79 -10.22 -22.66 0.68
C LYS A 79 -10.16 -22.04 2.09
N HIS A 80 -9.79 -20.77 2.17
CA HIS A 80 -9.61 -20.04 3.43
C HIS A 80 -10.74 -19.04 3.72
N HIS A 81 -11.84 -19.06 2.97
CA HIS A 81 -12.99 -18.16 3.13
C HIS A 81 -12.60 -16.67 3.17
N LEU A 82 -11.68 -16.26 2.29
CA LEU A 82 -11.14 -14.91 2.26
C LEU A 82 -12.02 -13.92 1.50
N ASN A 83 -13.01 -14.37 0.74
CA ASN A 83 -13.88 -13.52 -0.07
C ASN A 83 -14.99 -12.86 0.77
N VAL A 84 -14.59 -12.16 1.83
CA VAL A 84 -15.48 -11.44 2.75
C VAL A 84 -15.46 -9.94 2.48
N LYS A 85 -16.61 -9.30 2.67
CA LYS A 85 -16.78 -7.85 2.61
C LYS A 85 -16.96 -7.30 4.01
N ILE A 86 -16.64 -6.03 4.23
CA ILE A 86 -17.02 -5.36 5.48
C ILE A 86 -18.56 -5.21 5.48
N PRO A 87 -19.29 -5.79 6.46
CA PRO A 87 -20.73 -5.63 6.54
C PRO A 87 -21.13 -4.15 6.57
N THR A 88 -22.17 -3.80 5.83
CA THR A 88 -22.81 -2.48 5.93
C THR A 88 -23.75 -2.47 7.12
N LEU A 89 -23.59 -1.51 8.03
CA LEU A 89 -24.56 -1.23 9.09
C LEU A 89 -25.95 -1.03 8.46
N LYS A 90 -26.96 -1.78 8.92
CA LYS A 90 -28.36 -1.53 8.52
C LYS A 90 -28.76 -0.16 9.04
N GLY A 91 -28.72 0.85 8.17
CA GLY A 91 -29.13 2.21 8.51
C GLY A 91 -30.59 2.26 8.95
N ASN A 92 -30.83 2.82 10.13
CA ASN A 92 -32.16 3.11 10.65
C ASN A 92 -32.79 4.23 9.78
N ILE A 93 -33.69 3.88 8.86
CA ILE A 93 -34.22 4.76 7.79
C ILE A 93 -35.01 5.98 8.33
N ASN A 94 -35.30 6.05 9.64
CA ASN A 94 -36.33 6.96 10.14
C ASN A 94 -35.89 8.30 10.73
N ASN A 95 -34.61 8.69 10.71
CA ASN A 95 -34.22 10.05 11.13
C ASN A 95 -33.03 10.60 10.33
N LYS A 96 -33.28 11.12 9.12
CA LYS A 96 -32.35 12.04 8.44
C LYS A 96 -32.60 13.48 8.92
N PRO A 97 -31.63 14.16 9.57
CA PRO A 97 -31.44 15.59 9.33
C PRO A 97 -30.61 15.75 8.06
N ASN A 98 -31.06 16.63 7.16
CA ASN A 98 -30.45 16.92 5.86
C ASN A 98 -28.92 17.06 5.93
N SER A 99 -28.19 16.07 5.43
CA SER A 99 -26.86 16.24 4.86
C SER A 99 -26.82 15.59 3.48
N THR A 100 -26.12 16.26 2.59
CA THR A 100 -26.16 16.13 1.14
C THR A 100 -25.37 14.93 0.62
N GLY A 101 -26.04 14.09 -0.17
CA GLY A 101 -25.45 13.24 -1.21
C GLY A 101 -24.95 11.86 -0.76
N PHE A 102 -25.40 10.80 -1.47
CA PHE A 102 -25.13 9.36 -1.34
C PHE A 102 -26.04 8.61 -0.34
N ILE A 103 -26.65 7.44 -0.62
CA ILE A 103 -26.76 6.48 -1.74
C ILE A 103 -28.14 5.79 -1.59
N GLU A 104 -28.82 5.41 -2.68
CA GLU A 104 -29.86 4.38 -2.63
C GLU A 104 -29.18 3.00 -2.67
N ASP A 105 -29.13 2.33 -1.52
CA ASP A 105 -28.55 0.99 -1.37
C ASP A 105 -29.53 -0.06 -1.90
N ILE A 106 -29.12 -0.83 -2.91
CA ILE A 106 -29.78 -2.10 -3.25
C ILE A 106 -29.25 -3.15 -2.27
N ILE A 107 -30.07 -3.48 -1.29
CA ILE A 107 -29.85 -4.60 -0.36
C ILE A 107 -30.02 -5.89 -1.17
N VAL A 108 -28.94 -6.64 -1.33
CA VAL A 108 -29.02 -8.06 -1.71
C VAL A 108 -28.88 -8.84 -0.41
N GLU A 109 -29.97 -9.47 0.03
CA GLU A 109 -29.94 -10.49 1.08
C GLU A 109 -29.14 -11.68 0.56
N ASP A 110 -27.97 -11.91 1.13
CA ASP A 110 -27.20 -13.13 0.91
C ASP A 110 -27.37 -14.00 2.16
N ASP A 111 -28.27 -15.00 2.07
CA ASP A 111 -28.72 -15.90 3.13
C ASP A 111 -27.69 -17.00 3.51
N MET A 112 -26.40 -16.78 3.23
CA MET A 112 -25.32 -17.67 3.65
C MET A 112 -24.62 -17.06 4.87
N GLU A 113 -24.51 -17.85 5.95
CA GLU A 113 -23.75 -17.52 7.17
C GLU A 113 -22.28 -17.26 6.77
N THR A 114 -21.99 -16.00 6.44
CA THR A 114 -20.69 -15.57 5.94
C THR A 114 -19.78 -15.43 7.15
N SER A 115 -18.79 -16.30 7.28
CA SER A 115 -17.79 -16.17 8.35
C SER A 115 -16.84 -15.02 8.04
N TYR A 116 -16.71 -14.05 8.96
CA TYR A 116 -15.80 -12.90 8.84
C TYR A 116 -14.41 -13.16 9.43
N ASP A 117 -14.13 -14.42 9.79
CA ASP A 117 -12.91 -14.88 10.44
C ASP A 117 -11.63 -14.53 9.67
N ALA A 118 -11.73 -14.32 8.35
CA ALA A 118 -10.62 -13.92 7.51
C ALA A 118 -9.93 -12.64 7.99
N PHE A 119 -10.64 -11.73 8.67
CA PHE A 119 -10.05 -10.51 9.24
C PHE A 119 -9.16 -10.76 10.46
N LEU A 120 -9.33 -11.90 11.13
CA LEU A 120 -8.70 -12.21 12.42
C LEU A 120 -7.88 -13.50 12.40
N THR A 121 -7.78 -14.18 11.25
CA THR A 121 -7.12 -15.49 11.16
C THR A 121 -5.91 -15.41 10.24
N GLN A 122 -4.73 -15.75 10.76
CA GLN A 122 -3.52 -15.89 9.94
C GLN A 122 -3.58 -17.14 9.05
N LEU A 123 -2.94 -17.05 7.89
CA LEU A 123 -2.75 -18.20 7.01
C LEU A 123 -1.51 -18.99 7.43
N PRO A 124 -1.43 -20.29 7.08
CA PRO A 124 -0.20 -21.06 7.27
C PRO A 124 0.99 -20.40 6.56
N LYS A 125 2.17 -20.38 7.19
CA LYS A 125 3.35 -19.68 6.69
C LYS A 125 3.75 -20.08 5.26
N ASP A 126 3.61 -21.35 4.91
CA ASP A 126 3.90 -21.85 3.56
C ASP A 126 2.92 -21.28 2.53
N THR A 127 1.65 -21.14 2.92
CA THR A 127 0.61 -20.51 2.08
C THR A 127 0.88 -19.02 1.91
N GLU A 128 1.25 -18.32 2.99
CA GLU A 128 1.65 -16.91 2.91
C GLU A 128 2.85 -16.70 1.98
N THR A 129 3.88 -17.54 2.11
CA THR A 129 5.08 -17.48 1.28
C THR A 129 4.72 -17.68 -0.20
N PHE A 130 3.88 -18.68 -0.48
CA PHE A 130 3.40 -18.96 -1.84
C PHE A 130 2.60 -17.79 -2.44
N ILE A 131 1.72 -17.17 -1.65
CA ILE A 131 0.97 -15.95 -2.05
C ILE A 131 1.92 -14.81 -2.38
N LEU A 132 2.91 -14.54 -1.52
CA LEU A 132 3.88 -13.47 -1.72
C LEU A 132 4.73 -13.68 -2.97
N GLU A 133 5.14 -14.92 -3.27
CA GLU A 133 5.89 -15.23 -4.50
C GLU A 133 5.08 -14.93 -5.76
N MET A 134 3.78 -15.26 -5.76
CA MET A 134 2.87 -14.92 -6.86
C MET A 134 2.64 -13.41 -6.98
N ILE A 135 2.40 -12.70 -5.86
CA ILE A 135 2.22 -11.24 -5.86
C ILE A 135 3.48 -10.53 -6.37
N ASN A 136 4.65 -10.95 -5.91
CA ASN A 136 5.94 -10.40 -6.35
C ASN A 136 6.14 -10.58 -7.85
N PHE A 137 5.63 -11.66 -8.43
CA PHE A 137 5.68 -11.86 -9.88
C PHE A 137 4.78 -10.86 -10.61
N ILE A 138 3.57 -10.64 -10.12
CA ILE A 138 2.67 -9.64 -10.72
C ILE A 138 3.29 -8.25 -10.62
N LEU A 139 3.85 -7.87 -9.46
CA LEU A 139 4.54 -6.59 -9.29
C LEU A 139 5.74 -6.46 -10.23
N PHE A 140 6.55 -7.52 -10.36
CA PHE A 140 7.66 -7.57 -11.29
C PHE A 140 7.19 -7.36 -12.74
N LEU A 141 6.11 -8.02 -13.17
CA LEU A 141 5.54 -7.81 -14.49
C LEU A 141 5.06 -6.37 -14.66
N LEU A 142 4.31 -5.84 -13.70
CA LEU A 142 3.84 -4.46 -13.76
C LEU A 142 5.03 -3.51 -13.91
N GLU A 143 6.08 -3.65 -13.12
CA GLU A 143 7.25 -2.76 -13.21
C GLU A 143 8.01 -2.81 -14.54
N ASN A 144 7.92 -3.92 -15.30
CA ASN A 144 8.71 -4.15 -16.52
C ASN A 144 7.88 -4.19 -17.81
N THR A 145 6.55 -4.02 -17.74
CA THR A 145 5.65 -4.05 -18.90
C THR A 145 4.86 -2.75 -19.03
N PHE A 146 4.42 -2.47 -20.26
CA PHE A 146 3.47 -1.40 -20.57
C PHE A 146 2.08 -1.96 -20.89
N GLY A 147 1.07 -1.09 -20.94
CA GLY A 147 -0.33 -1.47 -21.18
C GLY A 147 -1.23 -1.20 -19.97
N GLY A 148 -2.48 -0.82 -20.25
CA GLY A 148 -3.40 -0.24 -19.28
C GLY A 148 -4.36 -1.22 -18.59
N SER A 149 -4.74 -2.35 -19.23
CA SER A 149 -5.85 -3.19 -18.75
C SER A 149 -5.45 -4.66 -18.64
N VAL A 150 -5.52 -5.21 -17.41
CA VAL A 150 -5.46 -6.66 -17.16
C VAL A 150 -6.59 -7.13 -16.24
N ASP A 151 -7.67 -6.36 -16.24
CA ASP A 151 -8.55 -6.12 -15.10
C ASP A 151 -9.12 -7.39 -14.48
N SER A 152 -9.53 -8.38 -15.28
CA SER A 152 -10.11 -9.64 -14.76
C SER A 152 -9.08 -10.71 -14.38
N SER A 153 -7.83 -10.56 -14.82
CA SER A 153 -6.78 -11.56 -14.64
C SER A 153 -6.10 -11.50 -13.27
N VAL A 154 -6.49 -10.56 -12.41
CA VAL A 154 -5.89 -10.36 -11.08
C VAL A 154 -6.92 -10.25 -9.96
N ASP A 155 -8.22 -10.34 -10.24
CA ASP A 155 -9.30 -10.21 -9.26
C ASP A 155 -9.16 -11.14 -8.04
N GLY A 156 -8.51 -12.30 -8.22
CA GLY A 156 -8.24 -13.26 -7.16
C GLY A 156 -7.45 -12.69 -5.98
N ILE A 157 -6.66 -11.61 -6.18
CA ILE A 157 -5.87 -11.01 -5.10
C ILE A 157 -6.73 -10.29 -4.04
N LEU A 158 -7.98 -9.96 -4.36
CA LEU A 158 -8.81 -9.06 -3.54
C LEU A 158 -9.15 -9.64 -2.17
N GLY A 159 -9.40 -10.95 -2.10
CA GLY A 159 -9.66 -11.62 -0.81
C GLY A 159 -8.48 -11.52 0.16
N PHE A 160 -7.25 -11.42 -0.36
CA PHE A 160 -6.05 -11.34 0.47
C PHE A 160 -5.84 -9.96 1.11
N VAL A 161 -6.61 -8.93 0.73
CA VAL A 161 -6.66 -7.69 1.49
C VAL A 161 -7.25 -7.92 2.89
N ASN A 162 -8.03 -8.99 3.08
CA ASN A 162 -8.71 -9.28 4.34
C ASN A 162 -7.79 -9.85 5.41
N ILE A 163 -6.74 -10.59 5.03
CA ILE A 163 -5.92 -11.34 5.99
C ILE A 163 -5.08 -10.43 6.89
N PRO A 164 -4.81 -10.77 8.16
CA PRO A 164 -4.06 -9.92 9.08
C PRO A 164 -2.61 -9.61 8.68
N ASN A 165 -2.00 -10.41 7.79
CA ASN A 165 -0.61 -10.26 7.36
C ASN A 165 -0.39 -8.98 6.54
N MET A 166 0.41 -8.05 7.08
CA MET A 166 0.65 -6.73 6.46
C MET A 166 1.46 -6.79 5.17
N GLU A 167 2.36 -7.76 4.99
CA GLU A 167 3.16 -7.89 3.76
C GLU A 167 2.28 -8.32 2.59
N ILE A 168 1.36 -9.26 2.81
CA ILE A 168 0.40 -9.68 1.79
C ILE A 168 -0.59 -8.56 1.49
N LYS A 169 -1.16 -7.91 2.52
CA LYS A 169 -2.01 -6.72 2.31
C LYS A 169 -1.28 -5.66 1.49
N LEU A 170 -0.02 -5.37 1.82
CA LEU A 170 0.84 -4.43 1.10
C LEU A 170 0.99 -4.84 -0.36
N GLY A 171 1.35 -6.09 -0.63
CA GLY A 171 1.52 -6.60 -1.97
C GLY A 171 0.23 -6.48 -2.81
N CYS A 172 -0.92 -6.81 -2.23
CA CYS A 172 -2.22 -6.66 -2.87
C CYS A 172 -2.52 -5.19 -3.19
N MET A 173 -2.37 -4.29 -2.19
CA MET A 173 -2.62 -2.86 -2.40
C MET A 173 -1.65 -2.27 -3.43
N LYS A 174 -0.38 -2.67 -3.45
CA LYS A 174 0.59 -2.26 -4.48
C LYS A 174 0.10 -2.61 -5.88
N VAL A 175 -0.31 -3.87 -6.10
CA VAL A 175 -0.83 -4.33 -7.40
C VAL A 175 -2.07 -3.52 -7.79
N LEU A 176 -3.04 -3.40 -6.88
CA LEU A 176 -4.29 -2.68 -7.13
C LEU A 176 -4.06 -1.20 -7.45
N SER A 177 -3.19 -0.50 -6.72
CA SER A 177 -2.90 0.91 -6.96
C SER A 177 -2.14 1.13 -8.27
N ILE A 178 -1.17 0.26 -8.61
CA ILE A 178 -0.43 0.37 -9.88
C ILE A 178 -1.37 0.14 -11.07
N LEU A 179 -2.23 -0.87 -10.98
CA LEU A 179 -3.24 -1.12 -12.01
C LEU A 179 -4.18 0.07 -12.14
N SER A 180 -4.75 0.55 -11.03
CA SER A 180 -5.67 1.69 -11.03
C SER A 180 -5.05 2.95 -11.66
N LEU A 181 -3.76 3.20 -11.42
CA LEU A 181 -3.03 4.30 -12.05
C LEU A 181 -2.85 4.09 -13.57
N ARG A 182 -2.57 2.86 -14.01
CA ARG A 182 -2.39 2.53 -15.43
C ARG A 182 -3.69 2.56 -16.23
N SER A 183 -4.79 2.22 -15.57
CA SER A 183 -6.14 2.17 -16.13
C SER A 183 -6.93 3.45 -15.84
N PHE A 184 -6.27 4.57 -15.51
CA PHE A 184 -6.93 5.84 -15.17
C PHE A 184 -7.99 6.17 -16.24
N GLN A 185 -9.25 6.36 -15.81
CA GLN A 185 -10.49 6.54 -16.62
C GLN A 185 -11.13 5.29 -17.28
N THR A 186 -10.52 4.10 -17.25
CA THR A 186 -11.08 2.88 -17.89
C THR A 186 -11.29 1.70 -16.95
N TYR A 187 -10.83 1.78 -15.70
CA TYR A 187 -10.98 0.71 -14.73
C TYR A 187 -12.42 0.59 -14.21
N SER A 188 -13.20 -0.29 -14.83
CA SER A 188 -14.54 -0.63 -14.38
C SER A 188 -14.50 -1.95 -13.61
N TYR A 189 -14.10 -1.93 -12.34
CA TYR A 189 -14.47 -3.02 -11.44
C TYR A 189 -16.00 -3.14 -11.33
N ASN A 190 -16.48 -4.29 -10.86
CA ASN A 190 -17.82 -4.35 -10.29
C ASN A 190 -17.92 -3.29 -9.17
N LYS A 191 -18.82 -2.30 -9.34
CA LYS A 191 -19.00 -1.14 -8.45
C LYS A 191 -19.09 -1.52 -6.96
N LEU A 192 -19.62 -2.70 -6.65
CA LEU A 192 -19.73 -3.24 -5.28
C LEU A 192 -18.37 -3.64 -4.67
N LEU A 193 -17.47 -4.18 -5.48
CA LEU A 193 -16.14 -4.61 -5.07
C LEU A 193 -15.21 -3.40 -4.87
N GLN A 194 -15.37 -2.38 -5.72
CA GLN A 194 -14.73 -1.09 -5.59
C GLN A 194 -15.07 -0.44 -4.24
N ASN A 195 -16.36 -0.41 -3.85
CA ASN A 195 -16.78 0.19 -2.58
C ASN A 195 -16.15 -0.46 -1.35
N ASP A 196 -16.04 -1.80 -1.32
CA ASP A 196 -15.45 -2.53 -0.19
C ASP A 196 -13.93 -2.29 -0.08
N ILE A 197 -13.22 -2.33 -1.22
CA ILE A 197 -11.79 -2.00 -1.26
C ILE A 197 -11.55 -0.54 -0.86
N MET A 198 -12.39 0.40 -1.30
CA MET A 198 -12.29 1.81 -0.90
C MET A 198 -12.48 2.00 0.60
N LYS A 199 -13.45 1.29 1.23
CA LYS A 199 -13.62 1.31 2.69
C LYS A 199 -12.38 0.78 3.42
N LYS A 200 -11.81 -0.34 2.97
CA LYS A 200 -10.58 -0.91 3.56
C LYS A 200 -9.39 0.04 3.39
N SER A 201 -9.22 0.61 2.20
CA SER A 201 -8.18 1.59 1.91
C SER A 201 -8.31 2.84 2.77
N PHE A 202 -9.54 3.31 3.02
CA PHE A 202 -9.79 4.43 3.92
C PHE A 202 -9.38 4.11 5.37
N ILE A 203 -9.78 2.94 5.89
CA ILE A 203 -9.41 2.48 7.23
C ILE A 203 -7.88 2.41 7.37
N ILE A 204 -7.18 1.85 6.38
CA ILE A 204 -5.72 1.76 6.37
C ILE A 204 -5.10 3.16 6.26
N ALA A 205 -5.53 3.99 5.32
CA ALA A 205 -4.93 5.31 5.09
C ALA A 205 -5.09 6.24 6.30
N SER A 206 -6.22 6.14 7.01
CA SER A 206 -6.52 6.91 8.22
C SER A 206 -5.86 6.37 9.49
N SER A 207 -5.41 5.12 9.48
CA SER A 207 -4.63 4.55 10.59
C SER A 207 -3.22 5.15 10.67
N LEU A 208 -2.61 5.12 11.87
CA LEU A 208 -1.32 5.74 12.20
C LEU A 208 -1.21 7.19 11.70
N LEU A 209 -1.62 8.15 12.53
CA LEU A 209 -1.58 9.56 12.17
C LEU A 209 -0.15 10.03 11.86
N CYS A 210 0.03 10.75 10.76
CA CYS A 210 1.29 11.39 10.41
C CYS A 210 1.71 12.44 11.43
N TYR A 211 0.75 13.05 12.13
CA TYR A 211 1.01 14.00 13.21
C TYR A 211 -0.05 13.88 14.31
N THR A 212 0.39 13.69 15.56
CA THR A 212 -0.48 13.78 16.75
C THR A 212 -0.03 14.95 17.62
N PRO A 213 -0.79 16.05 17.69
CA PRO A 213 -0.49 17.13 18.64
C PRO A 213 -0.63 16.59 20.07
N SER A 214 0.32 16.92 20.94
CA SER A 214 0.17 16.61 22.35
C SER A 214 -0.71 17.65 23.02
N ASN A 215 -1.74 17.19 23.74
CA ASN A 215 -2.58 18.06 24.56
C ASN A 215 -1.97 18.34 25.95
N THR A 216 -0.77 17.80 26.23
CA THR A 216 -0.07 17.91 27.51
C THR A 216 1.36 18.41 27.29
N GLU A 217 1.76 19.44 28.05
CA GLU A 217 3.07 20.10 27.96
C GLU A 217 4.29 19.17 28.15
N GLU A 218 4.08 17.97 28.72
CA GLU A 218 5.15 17.00 29.03
C GLU A 218 5.37 15.91 27.97
N THR A 219 4.48 15.76 26.99
CA THR A 219 4.64 14.77 25.90
C THR A 219 4.97 15.49 24.60
N LYS A 220 6.07 15.14 23.93
CA LYS A 220 6.39 15.67 22.59
C LYS A 220 5.37 15.14 21.57
N SER A 221 4.92 16.00 20.65
CA SER A 221 4.05 15.60 19.53
C SER A 221 4.68 14.46 18.72
N PHE A 222 3.87 13.49 18.27
CA PHE A 222 4.34 12.43 17.37
C PHE A 222 4.28 12.93 15.92
N ASP A 223 5.42 13.04 15.24
CA ASP A 223 5.51 13.25 13.78
C ASP A 223 6.13 12.00 13.16
N LEU A 224 5.36 11.30 12.32
CA LEU A 224 5.77 10.04 11.70
C LEU A 224 7.01 10.20 10.83
N VAL A 225 7.14 11.31 10.11
CA VAL A 225 8.29 11.55 9.22
C VAL A 225 9.54 11.82 10.04
N GLU A 226 9.42 12.64 11.09
CA GLU A 226 10.52 12.88 12.03
C GLU A 226 10.96 11.56 12.70
N PHE A 227 9.99 10.74 13.11
CA PHE A 227 10.21 9.46 13.74
C PHE A 227 10.95 8.47 12.81
N LEU A 228 10.47 8.28 11.58
CA LEU A 228 11.11 7.42 10.57
C LEU A 228 12.52 7.93 10.22
N THR A 229 12.68 9.24 10.07
CA THR A 229 13.99 9.86 9.76
C THR A 229 14.99 9.57 10.87
N LYS A 230 14.58 9.72 12.14
CA LYS A 230 15.41 9.39 13.32
C LYS A 230 15.79 7.91 13.42
N ILE A 231 14.91 7.00 12.96
CA ILE A 231 15.21 5.56 12.92
C ILE A 231 16.26 5.24 11.85
N SER A 232 16.11 5.84 10.67
CA SER A 232 16.90 5.49 9.49
C SER A 232 18.30 6.10 9.42
N LEU A 233 18.50 7.27 10.04
CA LEU A 233 19.77 7.99 10.02
C LEU A 233 20.60 7.65 11.26
N GLU A 234 21.92 7.58 11.09
CA GLU A 234 22.84 8.13 12.09
C GLU A 234 22.96 9.63 11.78
N PRO A 235 22.15 10.52 12.39
CA PRO A 235 22.35 11.94 12.20
C PRO A 235 23.75 12.31 12.73
N PHE A 236 24.59 12.82 11.84
CA PHE A 236 25.97 13.25 12.13
C PHE A 236 26.06 14.30 13.26
N ASP A 237 24.96 15.00 13.56
CA ASP A 237 24.88 16.10 14.52
C ASP A 237 24.15 15.75 15.83
N LEU A 238 23.74 14.48 16.01
CA LEU A 238 23.15 14.04 17.27
C LEU A 238 24.23 13.38 18.13
N SER A 239 24.42 13.90 19.35
CA SER A 239 25.26 13.28 20.38
C SER A 239 24.93 11.79 20.56
N GLU A 240 25.93 10.99 20.96
CA GLU A 240 25.81 9.54 21.21
C GLU A 240 24.71 9.17 22.23
N ASP A 241 24.21 10.15 22.99
CA ASP A 241 23.14 10.02 23.98
C ASP A 241 21.73 10.25 23.41
N ASN A 242 21.61 10.50 22.10
CA ASN A 242 20.31 10.69 21.49
C ASN A 242 19.47 9.43 21.53
N ALA A 243 18.18 9.65 21.73
CA ALA A 243 17.24 8.58 21.90
C ALA A 243 16.01 8.79 21.04
N LEU A 244 15.54 7.68 20.51
CA LEU A 244 14.25 7.56 19.89
C LEU A 244 13.19 7.51 21.00
N ILE A 245 12.28 8.46 21.01
CA ILE A 245 11.13 8.45 21.91
C ILE A 245 10.03 7.66 21.21
N ILE A 246 9.62 6.56 21.82
CA ILE A 246 8.49 5.77 21.32
C ILE A 246 7.21 6.46 21.77
N PRO A 247 6.23 6.69 20.87
CA PRO A 247 4.97 7.35 21.17
C PRO A 247 4.00 6.45 21.97
N GLU A 248 4.49 5.75 22.99
CA GLU A 248 3.75 4.70 23.68
C GLU A 248 2.44 5.22 24.31
N ASN A 249 2.49 6.42 24.90
CA ASN A 249 1.34 7.06 25.55
C ASN A 249 0.20 7.38 24.57
N SER A 250 0.46 7.35 23.26
CA SER A 250 -0.56 7.56 22.23
C SER A 250 -1.31 6.27 21.87
N PHE A 251 -0.78 5.11 22.24
CA PHE A 251 -1.31 3.80 21.83
C PHE A 251 -1.67 2.88 23.02
N LEU A 252 -1.10 3.12 24.21
CA LEU A 252 -1.28 2.28 25.40
C LEU A 252 -1.83 3.08 26.60
N PRO A 253 -2.79 2.51 27.38
CA PRO A 253 -3.48 1.24 27.14
C PRO A 253 -4.38 1.31 25.89
N PHE A 254 -4.60 0.15 25.25
CA PHE A 254 -5.42 0.12 24.04
C PHE A 254 -6.90 0.26 24.40
N SER A 255 -7.59 1.13 23.66
CA SER A 255 -9.04 1.27 23.73
C SER A 255 -9.61 1.36 22.33
N PHE A 256 -10.60 0.52 22.03
CA PHE A 256 -11.32 0.50 20.78
C PHE A 256 -12.79 0.80 21.04
N GLU A 257 -13.27 1.94 20.56
CA GLU A 257 -14.68 2.31 20.65
C GLU A 257 -15.47 1.67 19.52
N TYR A 258 -16.56 0.99 19.87
CA TYR A 258 -17.48 0.37 18.92
C TYR A 258 -18.93 0.59 19.35
N TYR A 259 -19.84 0.58 18.39
CA TYR A 259 -21.27 0.58 18.69
C TYR A 259 -21.77 -0.85 18.83
N SER A 260 -22.37 -1.16 19.98
CA SER A 260 -23.00 -2.44 20.28
C SER A 260 -24.47 -2.38 19.89
N GLU A 261 -24.88 -3.20 18.93
CA GLU A 261 -26.31 -3.31 18.54
C GLU A 261 -27.14 -3.94 19.67
N GLU A 262 -26.56 -4.88 20.42
CA GLU A 262 -27.22 -5.55 21.54
C GLU A 262 -27.59 -4.57 22.67
N ASN A 263 -26.66 -3.66 23.00
CA ASN A 263 -26.83 -2.70 24.09
C ASN A 263 -27.27 -1.30 23.61
N ASN A 264 -27.38 -1.08 22.29
CA ASN A 264 -27.74 0.19 21.65
C ASN A 264 -26.92 1.37 22.20
N CYS A 265 -25.63 1.16 22.44
CA CYS A 265 -24.74 2.16 23.02
C CYS A 265 -23.31 1.99 22.51
N THR A 266 -22.48 3.01 22.72
CA THR A 266 -21.04 2.93 22.47
C THR A 266 -20.38 2.19 23.62
N GLU A 267 -19.67 1.12 23.28
CA GLU A 267 -18.85 0.33 24.19
C GLU A 267 -17.37 0.53 23.87
N ILE A 268 -16.52 0.16 24.83
CA ILE A 268 -15.08 0.30 24.70
C ILE A 268 -14.43 -1.04 25.02
N PHE A 269 -13.86 -1.68 24.00
CA PHE A 269 -12.97 -2.81 24.19
C PHE A 269 -11.61 -2.28 24.66
N LYS A 270 -11.08 -2.83 25.75
CA LYS A 270 -9.81 -2.38 26.35
C LYS A 270 -8.87 -3.54 26.53
N LEU A 271 -7.59 -3.29 26.23
CA LEU A 271 -6.49 -4.18 26.57
C LEU A 271 -5.47 -3.41 27.39
N ASP A 272 -5.07 -3.99 28.51
CA ASP A 272 -4.01 -3.42 29.32
C ASP A 272 -2.64 -3.61 28.65
N LYS A 273 -1.68 -2.78 29.10
CA LYS A 273 -0.31 -2.81 28.58
C LYS A 273 0.32 -4.19 28.77
N GLU A 274 0.09 -4.83 29.91
CA GLU A 274 0.70 -6.13 30.24
C GLU A 274 0.25 -7.23 29.27
N THR A 275 -1.05 -7.30 28.96
CA THR A 275 -1.60 -8.24 27.97
C THR A 275 -0.97 -8.01 26.61
N ILE A 276 -0.93 -6.76 26.12
CA ILE A 276 -0.39 -6.44 24.80
C ILE A 276 1.10 -6.79 24.71
N MET A 277 1.87 -6.51 25.77
CA MET A 277 3.31 -6.82 25.81
C MET A 277 3.57 -8.33 25.76
N ASN A 278 2.80 -9.11 26.53
CA ASN A 278 3.08 -10.53 26.77
C ASN A 278 2.41 -11.49 25.76
N THR A 279 1.50 -11.01 24.92
CA THR A 279 0.79 -11.83 23.92
C THR A 279 1.35 -11.64 22.52
N SER A 280 1.31 -12.68 21.68
CA SER A 280 1.63 -12.50 20.26
C SER A 280 0.52 -11.75 19.54
N TYR A 281 0.80 -11.22 18.34
CA TYR A 281 -0.26 -10.61 17.52
C TYR A 281 -1.39 -11.61 17.20
N ASP A 282 -1.05 -12.89 16.98
CA ASP A 282 -2.01 -13.94 16.66
C ASP A 282 -2.91 -14.28 17.85
N ASP A 283 -2.33 -14.25 19.06
CA ASP A 283 -3.09 -14.42 20.30
C ASP A 283 -4.03 -13.23 20.53
N LEU A 284 -3.60 -12.00 20.21
CA LEU A 284 -4.46 -10.81 20.29
C LEU A 284 -5.66 -10.90 19.34
N LEU A 285 -5.44 -11.35 18.10
CA LEU A 285 -6.53 -11.57 17.14
C LEU A 285 -7.48 -12.68 17.61
N SER A 286 -6.92 -13.77 18.13
CA SER A 286 -7.69 -14.89 18.70
C SER A 286 -8.51 -14.44 19.91
N LEU A 287 -7.98 -13.53 20.73
CA LEU A 287 -8.69 -12.96 21.87
C LEU A 287 -9.87 -12.10 21.43
N VAL A 288 -9.71 -11.26 20.40
CA VAL A 288 -10.85 -10.51 19.80
C VAL A 288 -11.92 -11.48 19.32
N LYS A 289 -11.52 -12.53 18.61
CA LYS A 289 -12.43 -13.56 18.10
C LYS A 289 -13.16 -14.32 19.22
N GLN A 290 -12.49 -14.64 20.32
CA GLN A 290 -13.09 -15.39 21.43
C GLN A 290 -14.10 -14.57 22.24
N GLN A 291 -13.91 -13.25 22.30
CA GLN A 291 -14.78 -12.41 23.09
C GLN A 291 -16.16 -12.24 22.46
N ASN A 292 -16.30 -12.33 21.12
CA ASN A 292 -17.56 -12.14 20.40
C ASN A 292 -18.31 -10.83 20.76
N LEU A 293 -17.64 -9.87 21.40
CA LEU A 293 -18.22 -8.60 21.84
C LEU A 293 -18.24 -7.57 20.71
N ILE A 294 -17.23 -7.64 19.84
CA ILE A 294 -17.01 -6.64 18.80
C ILE A 294 -17.73 -7.10 17.55
N PRO A 295 -18.65 -6.30 16.99
CA PRO A 295 -19.31 -6.63 15.73
C PRO A 295 -18.32 -6.83 14.58
N GLU A 296 -18.65 -7.74 13.67
CA GLU A 296 -17.78 -8.20 12.59
C GLU A 296 -17.35 -7.07 11.63
N HIS A 297 -18.17 -6.03 11.46
CA HIS A 297 -17.80 -4.86 10.63
C HIS A 297 -16.66 -4.02 11.21
N TYR A 298 -16.31 -4.21 12.47
CA TYR A 298 -15.14 -3.61 13.09
C TYR A 298 -13.88 -4.50 13.03
N TRP A 299 -14.00 -5.78 12.70
CA TRP A 299 -12.88 -6.74 12.77
C TRP A 299 -11.70 -6.37 11.88
N PHE A 300 -11.99 -5.84 10.68
CA PHE A 300 -10.92 -5.33 9.82
C PHE A 300 -10.17 -4.17 10.49
N LYS A 301 -10.89 -3.17 11.00
CA LYS A 301 -10.29 -1.98 11.63
C LYS A 301 -9.49 -2.34 12.87
N ILE A 302 -10.05 -3.17 13.76
CA ILE A 302 -9.35 -3.56 14.99
C ILE A 302 -8.10 -4.40 14.68
N SER A 303 -8.09 -5.24 13.64
CA SER A 303 -6.88 -5.97 13.23
C SER A 303 -5.72 -5.01 12.89
N ILE A 304 -6.01 -3.93 12.15
CA ILE A 304 -5.04 -2.89 11.78
C ILE A 304 -4.53 -2.14 13.03
N GLU A 305 -5.43 -1.76 13.94
CA GLU A 305 -5.08 -1.03 15.15
C GLU A 305 -4.29 -1.89 16.14
N LEU A 306 -4.65 -3.16 16.31
CA LEU A 306 -3.90 -4.11 17.14
C LEU A 306 -2.49 -4.35 16.60
N TYR A 307 -2.31 -4.44 15.27
CA TYR A 307 -0.98 -4.54 14.67
C TYR A 307 -0.12 -3.32 15.03
N LEU A 308 -0.67 -2.11 14.89
CA LEU A 308 0.03 -0.87 15.22
C LEU A 308 0.39 -0.78 16.70
N VAL A 309 -0.58 -1.07 17.57
CA VAL A 309 -0.39 -1.08 19.02
C VAL A 309 0.69 -2.09 19.41
N LYS A 310 0.65 -3.30 18.84
CA LYS A 310 1.67 -4.32 19.09
C LYS A 310 3.04 -3.90 18.56
N THR A 311 3.08 -3.19 17.43
CA THR A 311 4.33 -2.66 16.85
C THR A 311 5.00 -1.65 17.77
N PHE A 312 4.23 -0.78 18.43
CA PHE A 312 4.74 0.21 19.38
C PHE A 312 4.83 -0.29 20.84
N ALA A 313 4.43 -1.53 21.10
CA ALA A 313 4.47 -2.12 22.43
C ALA A 313 5.91 -2.42 22.86
N THR A 314 6.45 -1.60 23.75
CA THR A 314 7.82 -1.71 24.28
C THR A 314 7.85 -1.60 25.81
N THR A 315 8.91 -2.17 26.41
CA THR A 315 9.23 -1.94 27.83
C THR A 315 9.96 -0.61 28.06
N LYS A 316 10.50 0.01 26.99
CA LYS A 316 11.31 1.22 27.04
C LYS A 316 10.71 2.32 26.17
N ASN A 317 10.19 3.37 26.79
CA ASN A 317 9.64 4.53 26.09
C ASN A 317 10.73 5.37 25.39
N LYS A 318 12.00 5.10 25.69
CA LYS A 318 13.17 5.79 25.16
C LYS A 318 14.22 4.75 24.78
N LEU A 319 14.47 4.60 23.48
CA LEU A 319 15.49 3.70 22.93
C LEU A 319 16.76 4.48 22.59
N ASN A 320 17.89 4.05 23.11
CA ASN A 320 19.19 4.57 22.73
C ASN A 320 19.58 4.02 21.35
N LEU A 321 19.92 4.91 20.41
CA LEU A 321 20.18 4.54 19.02
C LEU A 321 21.33 3.53 18.84
N LYS A 322 22.28 3.48 19.79
CA LYS A 322 23.46 2.62 19.79
C LYS A 322 23.20 1.30 20.53
N ASN A 323 22.62 1.39 21.73
CA ASN A 323 22.46 0.24 22.61
C ASN A 323 21.22 -0.63 22.29
N ASP A 324 20.20 -0.05 21.65
CA ASP A 324 18.92 -0.71 21.39
C ASP A 324 18.69 -1.00 19.89
N ALA A 325 19.78 -1.20 19.12
CA ALA A 325 19.73 -1.36 17.67
C ALA A 325 18.81 -2.52 17.20
N ALA A 326 18.77 -3.65 17.93
CA ALA A 326 17.93 -4.79 17.58
C ALA A 326 16.43 -4.48 17.75
N GLU A 327 16.07 -3.73 18.80
CA GLU A 327 14.69 -3.31 19.05
C GLU A 327 14.25 -2.26 18.01
N ILE A 328 15.12 -1.31 17.68
CA ILE A 328 14.89 -0.33 16.60
C ILE A 328 14.71 -1.03 15.25
N LYS A 329 15.53 -2.05 14.95
CA LYS A 329 15.40 -2.83 13.71
C LYS A 329 14.08 -3.59 13.65
N THR A 330 13.66 -4.19 14.77
CA THR A 330 12.37 -4.88 14.84
C THR A 330 11.22 -3.91 14.62
N LEU A 331 11.24 -2.76 15.30
CA LEU A 331 10.25 -1.69 15.13
C LEU A 331 10.18 -1.19 13.68
N PHE A 332 11.34 -0.97 13.06
CA PHE A 332 11.43 -0.55 11.67
C PHE A 332 10.87 -1.61 10.72
N ASN A 333 11.23 -2.88 10.90
CA ASN A 333 10.76 -3.98 10.05
C ASN A 333 9.24 -4.16 10.11
N LEU A 334 8.62 -3.85 11.25
CA LEU A 334 7.16 -3.90 11.41
C LEU A 334 6.48 -2.64 10.83
N LEU A 335 7.08 -1.46 11.00
CA LEU A 335 6.50 -0.20 10.50
C LEU A 335 6.70 0.00 9.00
N ASN A 336 7.82 -0.44 8.44
CA ASN A 336 8.14 -0.25 7.03
C ASN A 336 7.03 -0.75 6.09
N PRO A 337 6.59 -2.02 6.15
CA PRO A 337 5.52 -2.50 5.28
C PRO A 337 4.20 -1.78 5.56
N PHE A 338 3.93 -1.40 6.80
CA PHE A 338 2.72 -0.68 7.17
C PHE A 338 2.64 0.74 6.59
N VAL A 339 3.74 1.50 6.68
CA VAL A 339 3.82 2.86 6.13
C VAL A 339 3.67 2.80 4.61
N GLN A 340 4.32 1.84 3.95
CA GLN A 340 4.09 1.61 2.53
C GLN A 340 2.61 1.28 2.24
N LEU A 341 1.99 0.42 3.05
CA LEU A 341 0.59 0.00 2.89
C LEU A 341 -0.37 1.21 3.03
N LYS A 342 -0.12 2.10 4.00
CA LYS A 342 -0.83 3.38 4.17
C LYS A 342 -0.71 4.24 2.90
N LEU A 343 0.50 4.38 2.35
CA LEU A 343 0.75 5.19 1.16
C LEU A 343 0.11 4.61 -0.11
N TYR A 344 0.20 3.30 -0.34
CA TYR A 344 -0.46 2.67 -1.49
C TYR A 344 -1.99 2.68 -1.37
N SER A 345 -2.53 2.52 -0.17
CA SER A 345 -3.97 2.65 0.09
C SER A 345 -4.44 4.08 -0.20
N PHE A 346 -3.66 5.08 0.21
CA PHE A 346 -3.92 6.48 -0.14
C PHE A 346 -3.86 6.72 -1.66
N SER A 347 -2.87 6.15 -2.37
CA SER A 347 -2.84 6.21 -3.84
C SER A 347 -4.09 5.61 -4.48
N LEU A 348 -4.52 4.44 -4.01
CA LEU A 348 -5.69 3.74 -4.55
C LEU A 348 -6.96 4.58 -4.40
N LEU A 349 -7.13 5.22 -3.23
CA LEU A 349 -8.23 6.14 -2.99
C LEU A 349 -8.21 7.27 -4.02
N ASN A 350 -7.07 7.92 -4.24
CA ASN A 350 -6.96 9.01 -5.20
C ASN A 350 -7.26 8.58 -6.65
N CYS A 351 -6.73 7.43 -7.09
CA CYS A 351 -6.96 6.95 -8.46
C CYS A 351 -8.42 6.52 -8.70
N SER A 352 -9.16 6.19 -7.65
CA SER A 352 -10.51 5.60 -7.75
C SER A 352 -11.65 6.60 -7.49
N LEU A 353 -11.34 7.81 -7.05
CA LEU A 353 -12.34 8.84 -6.76
C LEU A 353 -12.68 9.62 -8.03
N GLU A 354 -13.97 9.78 -8.32
CA GLU A 354 -14.45 10.68 -9.36
C GLU A 354 -14.10 12.14 -9.02
N ASP A 355 -13.68 12.93 -10.02
CA ASP A 355 -13.11 14.29 -9.90
C ASP A 355 -13.90 15.26 -9.00
N ASN A 356 -15.21 15.05 -8.79
CA ASN A 356 -16.06 15.91 -7.98
C ASN A 356 -16.04 15.61 -6.47
N ASN A 357 -15.56 14.42 -6.05
CA ASN A 357 -15.54 13.99 -4.63
C ASN A 357 -14.11 13.87 -4.04
N THR A 358 -13.08 13.95 -4.88
CA THR A 358 -11.66 13.82 -4.52
C THR A 358 -11.24 14.84 -3.46
N SER A 359 -11.62 16.12 -3.62
CA SER A 359 -11.14 17.21 -2.76
C SER A 359 -11.59 17.07 -1.30
N HIS A 360 -12.84 16.68 -1.06
CA HIS A 360 -13.38 16.56 0.30
C HIS A 360 -12.86 15.33 1.03
N GLN A 361 -12.90 14.14 0.43
CA GLN A 361 -12.50 12.91 1.12
C GLN A 361 -10.98 12.83 1.35
N VAL A 362 -10.17 13.32 0.40
CA VAL A 362 -8.71 13.43 0.58
C VAL A 362 -8.36 14.48 1.64
N SER A 363 -9.19 15.52 1.80
CA SER A 363 -9.03 16.52 2.87
C SER A 363 -9.56 16.08 4.24
N GLU A 364 -10.40 15.05 4.30
CA GLU A 364 -10.87 14.41 5.54
C GLU A 364 -9.93 13.31 6.02
N LEU A 365 -9.22 12.66 5.10
CA LEU A 365 -8.05 11.84 5.42
C LEU A 365 -7.01 12.67 6.18
N ASP A 366 -6.07 11.98 6.83
CA ASP A 366 -4.92 12.56 7.53
C ASP A 366 -4.35 13.78 6.79
N ARG A 367 -4.81 14.99 7.16
CA ARG A 367 -4.55 16.24 6.40
C ARG A 367 -3.06 16.53 6.24
N LYS A 368 -2.23 15.87 7.05
CA LYS A 368 -0.79 16.01 7.07
C LYS A 368 -0.08 15.00 6.18
N ILE A 369 -0.76 13.95 5.68
CA ILE A 369 -0.18 12.96 4.76
C ILE A 369 0.45 13.63 3.55
N PHE A 370 -0.22 14.64 2.99
CA PHE A 370 0.26 15.40 1.85
C PHE A 370 1.59 16.13 2.14
N ASN A 371 1.73 16.74 3.32
CA ASN A 371 2.98 17.35 3.76
C ASN A 371 4.07 16.29 4.01
N SER A 372 3.68 15.13 4.55
CA SER A 372 4.59 14.02 4.81
C SER A 372 5.17 13.45 3.51
N LEU A 373 4.39 13.36 2.43
CA LEU A 373 4.86 12.92 1.12
C LEU A 373 6.01 13.79 0.62
N GLY A 374 5.84 15.12 0.63
CA GLY A 374 6.88 16.07 0.20
C GLY A 374 8.18 15.89 0.99
N LYS A 375 8.08 15.85 2.33
CA LYS A 375 9.26 15.63 3.20
C LYS A 375 9.96 14.30 2.93
N LEU A 376 9.22 13.21 2.77
CA LEU A 376 9.79 11.88 2.51
C LEU A 376 10.51 11.82 1.15
N ILE A 377 9.87 12.33 0.09
CA ILE A 377 10.46 12.42 -1.26
C ILE A 377 11.75 13.26 -1.21
N LEU A 378 11.69 14.46 -0.63
CA LEU A 378 12.83 15.36 -0.57
C LEU A 378 13.98 14.85 0.32
N SER A 379 13.71 13.87 1.20
CA SER A 379 14.74 13.23 2.02
C SER A 379 15.54 12.11 1.32
N ALA A 380 15.18 11.73 0.09
CA ALA A 380 15.88 10.69 -0.68
C ALA A 380 17.37 11.00 -0.91
N TYR A 381 18.18 9.96 -1.20
CA TYR A 381 19.64 10.04 -1.26
C TYR A 381 20.24 10.62 0.01
N SER A 382 20.06 9.94 1.15
CA SER A 382 20.72 10.38 2.39
C SER A 382 22.24 10.43 2.23
N LEU A 383 22.89 11.25 3.05
CA LEU A 383 24.35 11.22 3.21
C LEU A 383 24.84 9.80 3.53
N GLU A 384 26.09 9.49 3.16
CA GLU A 384 26.75 8.16 3.10
C GLU A 384 26.72 7.29 4.38
N LYS A 385 26.06 7.70 5.48
CA LYS A 385 25.87 6.93 6.72
C LYS A 385 24.41 6.55 6.99
N GLN A 386 23.71 6.03 5.99
CA GLN A 386 22.50 5.26 6.29
C GLN A 386 22.91 3.89 6.85
N ARG A 387 22.23 3.42 7.88
CA ARG A 387 22.29 2.01 8.25
C ARG A 387 21.63 1.25 7.11
N GLU A 388 22.39 0.48 6.33
CA GLU A 388 21.83 -0.28 5.18
C GLU A 388 20.58 -1.07 5.59
N ASP A 389 20.60 -1.63 6.80
CA ASP A 389 19.52 -2.41 7.41
C ASP A 389 18.24 -1.60 7.77
N LEU A 390 18.27 -0.27 7.78
CA LEU A 390 17.14 0.61 8.15
C LEU A 390 16.83 1.64 7.05
N SER A 391 17.08 1.27 5.79
CA SER A 391 16.87 2.18 4.66
C SER A 391 15.39 2.54 4.46
N LEU A 392 15.09 3.83 4.31
CA LEU A 392 13.76 4.33 3.96
C LEU A 392 13.41 4.22 2.46
N LYS A 393 14.27 3.59 1.65
CA LYS A 393 14.14 3.53 0.19
C LYS A 393 12.74 3.12 -0.26
N GLU A 394 12.18 2.05 0.31
CA GLU A 394 10.86 1.56 -0.09
C GLU A 394 9.71 2.50 0.31
N ILE A 395 9.80 3.14 1.48
CA ILE A 395 8.86 4.18 1.91
C ILE A 395 8.94 5.39 0.98
N MET A 396 10.16 5.80 0.60
CA MET A 396 10.38 6.91 -0.34
C MET A 396 9.78 6.60 -1.72
N HIS A 397 9.97 5.38 -2.23
CA HIS A 397 9.34 4.93 -3.49
C HIS A 397 7.82 4.95 -3.38
N SER A 398 7.28 4.51 -2.25
CA SER A 398 5.83 4.50 -1.99
C SER A 398 5.25 5.92 -1.90
N ALA A 399 5.99 6.85 -1.27
CA ALA A 399 5.62 8.25 -1.17
C ALA A 399 5.65 8.93 -2.55
N LEU A 400 6.68 8.64 -3.33
CA LEU A 400 6.81 9.15 -4.70
C LEU A 400 5.69 8.62 -5.60
N PHE A 401 5.36 7.33 -5.49
CA PHE A 401 4.22 6.74 -6.20
C PHE A 401 2.88 7.41 -5.80
N ALA A 402 2.66 7.66 -4.51
CA ALA A 402 1.49 8.39 -4.04
C ALA A 402 1.40 9.82 -4.58
N MET A 403 2.52 10.53 -4.62
CA MET A 403 2.58 11.87 -5.21
C MET A 403 2.33 11.85 -6.72
N LYS A 404 2.83 10.83 -7.43
CA LYS A 404 2.53 10.62 -8.85
C LYS A 404 1.03 10.43 -9.07
N CYS A 405 0.36 9.59 -8.27
CA CYS A 405 -1.08 9.39 -8.39
C CYS A 405 -1.86 10.69 -8.17
N LEU A 406 -1.45 11.51 -7.20
CA LEU A 406 -2.04 12.84 -6.99
C LEU A 406 -1.80 13.80 -8.16
N SER A 407 -0.66 13.69 -8.84
CA SER A 407 -0.31 14.51 -10.00
C SER A 407 -1.09 14.18 -11.27
N GLU A 408 -1.93 13.14 -11.27
CA GLU A 408 -2.86 12.88 -12.37
C GLU A 408 -4.15 13.72 -12.23
N THR A 409 -4.40 14.33 -11.06
CA THR A 409 -5.57 15.18 -10.82
C THR A 409 -5.15 16.65 -10.74
N PRO A 410 -5.56 17.52 -11.70
CA PRO A 410 -5.14 18.92 -11.76
C PRO A 410 -5.41 19.74 -10.49
N ILE A 411 -6.45 19.39 -9.74
CA ILE A 411 -6.88 20.08 -8.50
C ILE A 411 -5.75 20.14 -7.45
N PHE A 412 -4.84 19.15 -7.45
CA PHE A 412 -3.78 19.09 -6.46
C PHE A 412 -2.49 19.80 -6.87
N PHE A 413 -2.38 20.32 -8.10
CA PHE A 413 -1.08 20.79 -8.63
C PHE A 413 -0.49 21.93 -7.82
N ASP A 414 -1.30 22.92 -7.45
CA ASP A 414 -0.84 24.02 -6.58
C ASP A 414 -0.36 23.52 -5.22
N ASN A 415 -1.06 22.52 -4.66
CA ASN A 415 -0.64 21.90 -3.41
C ASN A 415 0.68 21.16 -3.60
N ILE A 416 0.82 20.35 -4.65
CA ILE A 416 2.05 19.59 -4.95
C ILE A 416 3.22 20.56 -5.15
N ASN A 417 3.01 21.60 -5.95
CA ASN A 417 4.00 22.65 -6.21
C ASN A 417 4.42 23.34 -4.91
N LYS A 418 3.48 23.65 -4.01
CA LYS A 418 3.80 24.22 -2.69
C LYS A 418 4.66 23.28 -1.83
N GLN A 419 4.45 21.96 -1.91
CA GLN A 419 5.24 20.99 -1.14
C GLN A 419 6.62 20.72 -1.72
N LEU A 420 6.78 20.78 -3.04
CA LEU A 420 8.06 20.50 -3.70
C LEU A 420 8.90 21.77 -3.88
N PHE A 421 8.25 22.89 -4.23
CA PHE A 421 8.90 24.14 -4.64
C PHE A 421 8.56 25.35 -3.74
N GLY A 422 7.75 25.17 -2.69
CA GLY A 422 7.44 26.24 -1.76
C GLY A 422 8.68 26.72 -0.99
N GLU A 423 8.59 27.91 -0.37
CA GLU A 423 9.71 28.57 0.30
C GLU A 423 10.44 27.66 1.31
N ASP A 424 9.68 26.91 2.11
CA ASP A 424 10.23 25.99 3.13
C ASP A 424 10.84 24.70 2.55
N SER A 425 10.51 24.35 1.30
CA SER A 425 10.86 23.07 0.67
C SER A 425 11.88 23.20 -0.47
N TYR A 426 12.01 24.39 -1.05
CA TYR A 426 12.91 24.65 -2.17
C TYR A 426 14.37 24.31 -1.86
N VAL A 427 14.85 24.62 -0.64
CA VAL A 427 16.21 24.25 -0.20
C VAL A 427 16.39 22.73 -0.21
N HIS A 428 15.38 21.99 0.27
CA HIS A 428 15.42 20.52 0.29
C HIS A 428 15.37 19.93 -1.12
N PHE A 429 14.62 20.54 -2.04
CA PHE A 429 14.60 20.17 -3.45
C PHE A 429 15.96 20.37 -4.13
N VAL A 430 16.60 21.53 -3.97
CA VAL A 430 17.94 21.79 -4.51
C VAL A 430 18.95 20.79 -3.93
N ASN A 431 18.90 20.54 -2.62
CA ASN A 431 19.76 19.55 -1.97
C ASN A 431 19.52 18.12 -2.50
N LEU A 432 18.30 17.75 -2.85
CA LEU A 432 18.02 16.47 -3.49
C LEU A 432 18.70 16.36 -4.86
N LEU A 433 18.56 17.38 -5.71
CA LEU A 433 19.19 17.40 -7.04
C LEU A 433 20.72 17.35 -6.96
N GLU A 434 21.32 18.05 -5.99
CA GLU A 434 22.77 17.99 -5.77
C GLU A 434 23.22 16.58 -5.36
N ARG A 435 22.48 15.92 -4.47
CA ARG A 435 22.77 14.55 -4.04
C ARG A 435 22.61 13.54 -5.18
N MET A 436 21.58 13.69 -6.01
CA MET A 436 21.42 12.90 -7.24
C MET A 436 22.60 13.10 -8.20
N LYS A 437 23.02 14.36 -8.42
CA LYS A 437 24.18 14.68 -9.26
C LYS A 437 25.44 14.01 -8.74
N ILE A 438 25.69 14.03 -7.43
CA ILE A 438 26.84 13.36 -6.82
C ILE A 438 26.78 11.85 -7.04
N ALA A 439 25.63 11.22 -6.79
CA ALA A 439 25.43 9.79 -7.00
C ALA A 439 25.72 9.39 -8.46
N LEU A 440 25.17 10.15 -9.43
CA LEU A 440 25.41 9.95 -10.86
C LEU A 440 26.89 10.16 -11.25
N SER A 441 27.57 11.14 -10.64
CA SER A 441 28.98 11.43 -10.96
C SER A 441 29.96 10.42 -10.37
N THR A 442 29.57 9.76 -9.28
CA THR A 442 30.42 8.82 -8.54
C THR A 442 30.11 7.36 -8.86
N ASP A 443 29.01 7.10 -9.59
CA ASP A 443 28.46 5.77 -9.87
C ASP A 443 28.22 4.95 -8.58
N LYS A 444 27.86 5.64 -7.49
CA LYS A 444 27.61 5.05 -6.17
C LYS A 444 26.21 5.44 -5.69
N ASN A 445 25.52 4.48 -5.08
CA ASN A 445 24.20 4.67 -4.46
C ASN A 445 23.15 5.24 -5.42
N ILE A 446 23.26 4.97 -6.73
CA ILE A 446 22.25 5.38 -7.71
C ILE A 446 20.98 4.57 -7.51
N ASP A 447 19.87 5.27 -7.30
CA ASP A 447 18.53 4.69 -7.29
C ASP A 447 17.80 5.05 -8.58
N THR A 448 18.05 4.26 -9.63
CA THR A 448 17.49 4.49 -10.96
C THR A 448 15.96 4.52 -10.94
N LYS A 449 15.33 3.62 -10.17
CA LYS A 449 13.87 3.53 -10.05
C LYS A 449 13.29 4.82 -9.47
N TYR A 450 13.89 5.31 -8.38
CA TYR A 450 13.50 6.58 -7.79
C TYR A 450 13.67 7.74 -8.77
N ASN A 451 14.83 7.83 -9.44
CA ASN A 451 15.12 8.92 -10.37
C ASN A 451 14.12 8.98 -11.51
N VAL A 452 13.84 7.84 -12.16
CA VAL A 452 12.88 7.76 -13.26
C VAL A 452 11.49 8.21 -12.81
N GLN A 453 11.01 7.72 -11.66
CA GLN A 453 9.71 8.13 -11.13
C GLN A 453 9.66 9.61 -10.73
N PHE A 454 10.77 10.15 -10.20
CA PHE A 454 10.85 11.54 -9.76
C PHE A 454 10.83 12.49 -10.95
N PHE A 455 11.61 12.21 -12.00
CA PHE A 455 11.58 13.03 -13.20
C PHE A 455 10.26 12.91 -13.96
N PHE A 456 9.59 11.75 -13.95
CA PHE A 456 8.23 11.61 -14.48
C PHE A 456 7.22 12.48 -13.73
N LEU A 457 7.31 12.54 -12.39
CA LEU A 457 6.48 13.44 -11.60
C LEU A 457 6.72 14.92 -11.98
N LEU A 458 7.99 15.32 -12.16
CA LEU A 458 8.31 16.69 -12.60
C LEU A 458 7.80 16.99 -14.00
N GLU A 459 7.90 16.03 -14.92
CA GLU A 459 7.38 16.14 -16.29
C GLU A 459 5.87 16.37 -16.26
N ASN A 460 5.11 15.54 -15.53
CA ASN A 460 3.66 15.71 -15.34
C ASN A 460 3.32 17.12 -14.85
N LEU A 461 3.99 17.60 -13.79
CA LEU A 461 3.75 18.94 -13.25
C LEU A 461 4.08 20.07 -14.26
N SER A 462 5.14 19.90 -15.04
CA SER A 462 5.60 20.87 -16.04
C SER A 462 4.68 20.97 -17.27
N SER A 463 4.05 19.86 -17.65
CA SER A 463 3.14 19.79 -18.81
C SER A 463 1.86 20.62 -18.66
N THR A 464 1.64 21.18 -17.47
CA THR A 464 0.48 22.00 -17.10
C THR A 464 0.73 23.50 -17.14
N PHE A 465 1.95 23.94 -17.49
CA PHE A 465 2.33 25.36 -17.60
C PHE A 465 2.23 25.90 -19.03
#